data_AF-A0AA44DBE9-F1
#
_entry.id   AF-A0AA44DBE9-F1
#
_cell.length_a   1.000
_cell.length_b   1.000
_cell.length_c   1.000
_cell.angle_alpha   90.00
_cell.angle_beta   90.00
_cell.angle_gamma   90.00
#
_symmetry.space_group_name_H-M   'P 1'
#
loop_
_entity.id
_entity.type
_entity.pdbx_description
1 polymer ?
#
loop_
_entity_poly.entity_id
_entity_poly.type
_entity_poly.pdbx_seq_one_letter_code
_entity_poly.pdbx_strand_id
1 'polypeptide(L)'
;MPHLAFDIAFCQQLEKLEKHVRNGVFDAWEKFERLTLDQLFKDPGLKLESLRGARDRQIRTIRITQGYRGVVLAPETGDTFVLLRVGPHDEATEVNVGTMHTFKGLEYRCTAVIGVHDRALPNPSAVTPEEVDRLQHEADLAAERCLLFVTCTRARDGLYVSWAGQPSPFLVEAGCGTT
;
A
#
# COMPACT_ATOMS: atom_id res chain seq x y z
N MET A 1 2.97 20.40 6.68
CA MET A 1 1.52 20.45 6.37
C MET A 1 1.25 19.23 5.52
N PRO A 2 0.11 18.56 5.65
CA PRO A 2 -0.13 17.31 4.95
C PRO A 2 0.01 17.46 3.43
N HIS A 3 0.65 16.49 2.78
CA HIS A 3 0.84 16.47 1.34
C HIS A 3 0.17 15.23 0.75
N LEU A 4 -0.44 15.35 -0.42
CA LEU A 4 -0.98 14.22 -1.15
C LEU A 4 -0.09 13.93 -2.36
N ALA A 5 0.75 12.92 -2.24
CA ALA A 5 1.53 12.37 -3.34
C ALA A 5 0.71 11.36 -4.14
N PHE A 6 1.06 11.16 -5.41
CA PHE A 6 0.45 10.16 -6.27
C PHE A 6 1.37 8.98 -6.47
N ASP A 7 0.82 7.78 -6.37
CA ASP A 7 1.52 6.59 -6.82
C ASP A 7 1.82 6.66 -8.32
N ILE A 8 2.95 6.09 -8.74
CA ILE A 8 3.41 6.14 -10.14
C ILE A 8 2.41 5.44 -11.06
N ALA A 9 1.81 4.32 -10.63
CA ALA A 9 0.79 3.62 -11.41
C ALA A 9 -0.53 4.40 -11.41
N PHE A 10 -0.84 5.14 -10.34
CA PHE A 10 -2.00 6.02 -10.31
C PHE A 10 -1.92 7.13 -11.36
N CYS A 11 -0.74 7.66 -11.67
CA CYS A 11 -0.58 8.67 -12.74
C CYS A 11 -1.16 8.19 -14.09
N GLN A 12 -1.00 6.91 -14.43
CA GLN A 12 -1.60 6.33 -15.65
C GLN A 12 -3.12 6.18 -15.54
N GLN A 13 -3.65 5.95 -14.34
CA GLN A 13 -5.09 5.92 -14.08
C GLN A 13 -5.70 7.32 -14.22
N LEU A 14 -5.03 8.34 -13.70
CA LEU A 14 -5.52 9.73 -13.67
C LEU A 14 -5.95 10.24 -15.06
N GLU A 15 -5.19 9.87 -16.09
CA GLU A 15 -5.49 10.23 -17.49
C GLU A 15 -6.76 9.56 -18.02
N LYS A 16 -7.09 8.37 -17.51
CA LYS A 16 -8.26 7.57 -17.90
C LYS A 16 -9.52 7.92 -17.11
N LEU A 17 -9.39 8.63 -15.98
CA LEU A 17 -10.53 9.05 -15.17
C LEU A 17 -11.42 10.05 -15.92
N GLU A 18 -12.73 9.93 -15.69
CA GLU A 18 -13.71 10.92 -16.13
C GLU A 18 -13.34 12.32 -15.60
N LYS A 19 -13.62 13.36 -16.40
CA LYS A 19 -13.25 14.75 -16.08
C LYS A 19 -13.71 15.17 -14.67
N HIS A 20 -14.94 14.82 -14.29
CA HIS A 20 -15.50 15.19 -13.00
C HIS A 20 -14.79 14.49 -11.83
N VAL A 21 -14.33 13.26 -12.00
CA VAL A 21 -13.55 12.51 -11.00
C VAL A 21 -12.14 13.07 -10.90
N ARG A 22 -11.51 13.37 -12.03
CA ARG A 22 -10.19 13.99 -12.08
C ARG A 22 -10.16 15.35 -11.38
N ASN A 23 -11.19 16.17 -11.56
CA ASN A 23 -11.34 17.41 -10.82
C ASN A 23 -11.44 17.14 -9.31
N GLY A 24 -12.25 16.16 -8.89
CA GLY A 24 -12.33 15.77 -7.48
C GLY A 24 -10.99 15.31 -6.88
N VAL A 25 -10.11 14.70 -7.68
CA VAL A 25 -8.74 14.34 -7.25
C VAL A 25 -7.91 15.59 -6.97
N PHE A 26 -7.97 16.60 -7.85
CA PHE A 26 -7.27 17.87 -7.64
C PHE A 26 -7.88 18.70 -6.51
N ASP A 27 -9.20 18.67 -6.33
CA ASP A 27 -9.88 19.28 -5.19
C ASP A 27 -9.40 18.65 -3.87
N ALA A 28 -9.23 17.32 -3.85
CA ALA A 28 -8.63 16.62 -2.73
C ALA A 28 -7.18 17.04 -2.51
N TRP A 29 -6.35 17.10 -3.55
CA TRP A 29 -4.96 17.58 -3.46
C TRP A 29 -4.91 18.97 -2.81
N GLU A 30 -5.68 19.94 -3.32
CA GLU A 30 -5.70 21.31 -2.81
C GLU A 30 -6.10 21.37 -1.32
N LYS A 31 -7.02 20.50 -0.89
CA LYS A 31 -7.37 20.37 0.53
C LYS A 31 -6.19 19.92 1.38
N PHE A 32 -5.39 18.95 0.92
CA PHE A 32 -4.21 18.51 1.65
C PHE A 32 -3.22 19.66 1.80
N GLU A 33 -2.96 20.43 0.74
CA GLU A 33 -2.05 21.59 0.80
C GLU A 33 -2.55 22.72 1.71
N ARG A 34 -3.87 22.92 1.81
CA ARG A 34 -4.45 24.03 2.56
C ARG A 34 -4.75 23.72 4.02
N LEU A 35 -5.15 22.48 4.34
CA LEU A 35 -5.68 22.12 5.65
C LEU A 35 -4.59 21.52 6.54
N THR A 36 -4.71 21.70 7.85
CA THR A 36 -3.89 20.95 8.81
C THR A 36 -4.37 19.50 8.92
N LEU A 37 -3.55 18.62 9.48
CA LEU A 37 -3.89 17.21 9.64
C LEU A 37 -5.22 17.01 10.42
N ASP A 38 -5.38 17.73 11.54
CA ASP A 38 -6.60 17.70 12.35
C ASP A 38 -7.84 18.19 11.58
N GLN A 39 -7.67 19.16 10.68
CA GLN A 39 -8.75 19.68 9.85
C GLN A 39 -9.12 18.70 8.74
N LEU A 40 -8.15 18.02 8.12
CA LEU A 40 -8.41 16.97 7.13
C LEU A 40 -9.25 15.83 7.71
N PHE A 41 -8.92 15.36 8.91
CA PHE A 41 -9.68 14.31 9.60
C PHE A 41 -11.12 14.72 9.95
N LYS A 42 -11.38 16.03 10.06
CA LYS A 42 -12.71 16.59 10.37
C LYS A 42 -13.44 17.12 9.14
N ASP A 43 -12.82 17.12 7.96
CA ASP A 43 -13.41 17.69 6.74
C ASP A 43 -14.58 16.82 6.25
N PRO A 44 -15.81 17.37 6.21
CA PRO A 44 -17.00 16.59 5.85
C PRO A 44 -17.03 16.22 4.36
N GLY A 45 -16.29 16.96 3.53
CA GLY A 45 -16.20 16.71 2.09
C GLY A 45 -15.22 15.61 1.73
N LEU A 46 -14.09 15.53 2.44
CA LEU A 46 -13.01 14.58 2.19
C LEU A 46 -13.25 13.23 2.87
N LYS A 47 -13.82 13.21 4.07
CA LYS A 47 -14.09 11.98 4.83
C LYS A 47 -12.88 11.03 4.88
N LEU A 48 -11.77 11.50 5.45
CA LEU A 48 -10.57 10.68 5.63
C LEU A 48 -10.80 9.63 6.74
N GLU A 49 -11.12 8.40 6.34
CA GLU A 49 -11.53 7.33 7.26
C GLU A 49 -10.79 6.02 7.02
N SER A 50 -10.66 5.19 8.05
CA SER A 50 -10.03 3.87 7.92
C SER A 50 -10.79 3.00 6.92
N LEU A 51 -10.05 2.30 6.06
CA LEU A 51 -10.65 1.37 5.12
C LEU A 51 -11.32 0.21 5.88
N ARG A 52 -12.55 -0.13 5.50
CA ARG A 52 -13.34 -1.18 6.17
C ARG A 52 -12.62 -2.52 6.06
N GLY A 53 -12.32 -3.15 7.20
CA GLY A 53 -11.64 -4.46 7.24
C GLY A 53 -10.11 -4.38 7.13
N ALA A 54 -9.53 -3.19 6.91
CA ALA A 54 -8.08 -3.03 6.95
C ALA A 54 -7.56 -3.25 8.38
N ARG A 55 -6.62 -4.19 8.53
CA ARG A 55 -5.85 -4.35 9.78
C ARG A 55 -4.74 -3.32 9.91
N ASP A 56 -4.29 -2.78 8.78
CA ASP A 56 -3.31 -1.70 8.74
C ASP A 56 -4.00 -0.35 8.97
N ARG A 57 -3.54 0.38 9.98
CA ARG A 57 -4.09 1.69 10.39
C ARG A 57 -3.70 2.81 9.45
N GLN A 58 -2.64 2.62 8.65
CA GLN A 58 -2.21 3.59 7.65
C GLN A 58 -3.17 3.67 6.48
N ILE A 59 -3.97 2.63 6.25
CA ILE A 59 -4.76 2.53 5.04
C ILE A 59 -6.12 3.14 5.26
N ARG A 60 -6.36 4.20 4.50
CA ARG A 60 -7.54 5.03 4.64
C ARG A 60 -8.18 5.24 3.28
N THR A 61 -9.43 5.68 3.31
CA THR A 61 -10.14 6.15 2.12
C THR A 61 -10.46 7.61 2.25
N ILE A 62 -10.45 8.31 1.12
CA ILE A 62 -10.97 9.66 0.97
C ILE A 62 -12.07 9.66 -0.07
N ARG A 63 -13.02 10.55 0.12
CA ARG A 63 -14.02 10.89 -0.88
C ARG A 63 -13.37 11.74 -1.97
N ILE A 64 -13.53 11.30 -3.21
CA ILE A 64 -13.13 12.07 -4.39
C ILE A 64 -14.36 12.78 -4.97
N THR A 65 -15.46 12.05 -5.15
CA THR A 65 -16.76 12.61 -5.55
C THR A 65 -17.91 11.93 -4.80
N GLN A 66 -19.17 12.21 -5.18
CA GLN A 66 -20.29 11.51 -4.54
C GLN A 66 -20.24 9.99 -4.71
N GLY A 67 -19.82 9.52 -5.90
CA GLY A 67 -19.78 8.10 -6.26
C GLY A 67 -18.39 7.47 -6.32
N TYR A 68 -17.31 8.23 -6.09
CA TYR A 68 -15.94 7.74 -6.19
C TYR A 68 -15.14 7.98 -4.90
N ARG A 69 -14.31 7.00 -4.55
CA ARG A 69 -13.37 7.08 -3.44
C ARG A 69 -11.95 6.76 -3.86
N GLY A 70 -11.01 7.38 -3.17
CA GLY A 70 -9.58 7.15 -3.28
C GLY A 70 -9.10 6.31 -2.11
N VAL A 71 -8.21 5.35 -2.38
CA VAL A 71 -7.45 4.65 -1.32
C VAL A 71 -6.15 5.41 -1.11
N VAL A 72 -5.90 5.82 0.13
CA VAL A 72 -4.70 6.56 0.51
C VAL A 72 -3.91 5.79 1.57
N LEU A 73 -2.59 5.79 1.41
CA LEU A 73 -1.66 5.36 2.43
C LEU A 73 -1.28 6.58 3.28
N ALA A 74 -1.70 6.59 4.54
CA ALA A 74 -1.28 7.57 5.53
C ALA A 74 0.10 7.22 6.07
N PRO A 75 0.97 8.20 6.34
CA PRO A 75 2.29 7.93 6.87
C PRO A 75 2.21 7.42 8.33
N GLU A 76 3.15 6.56 8.75
CA GLU A 76 3.33 6.25 10.17
C GLU A 76 3.90 7.48 10.92
N THR A 77 4.82 8.19 10.26
CA THR A 77 5.47 9.40 10.75
C THR A 77 5.64 10.40 9.60
N GLY A 78 5.52 11.70 9.89
CA GLY A 78 5.52 12.76 8.87
C GLY A 78 4.11 13.10 8.36
N ASP A 79 4.03 13.76 7.21
CA ASP A 79 2.80 14.37 6.72
C ASP A 79 2.48 14.07 5.24
N THR A 80 3.23 13.20 4.58
CA THR A 80 2.98 12.76 3.20
C THR A 80 2.05 11.55 3.14
N PHE A 81 0.89 11.73 2.52
CA PHE A 81 -0.06 10.70 2.16
C PHE A 81 0.14 10.30 0.70
N VAL A 82 -0.09 9.03 0.35
CA VAL A 82 0.03 8.56 -1.04
C VAL A 82 -1.33 8.06 -1.55
N LEU A 83 -1.84 8.68 -2.61
CA LEU A 83 -3.03 8.21 -3.31
C LEU A 83 -2.66 7.04 -4.23
N LEU A 84 -3.17 5.85 -3.89
CA LEU A 84 -2.85 4.60 -4.57
C LEU A 84 -3.78 4.31 -5.75
N ARG A 85 -5.07 4.61 -5.58
CA ARG A 85 -6.09 4.40 -6.63
C ARG A 85 -7.33 5.24 -6.36
N VAL A 86 -8.12 5.45 -7.41
CA VAL A 86 -9.50 5.97 -7.32
C VAL A 86 -10.46 4.99 -7.99
N GLY A 87 -11.61 4.75 -7.39
CA GLY A 87 -12.63 3.87 -7.96
C GLY A 87 -14.04 4.18 -7.46
N PRO A 88 -15.08 3.56 -8.05
CA PRO A 88 -16.45 3.68 -7.56
C PRO A 88 -16.54 3.31 -6.08
N HIS A 89 -17.52 3.89 -5.36
CA HIS A 89 -17.64 3.75 -3.91
C HIS A 89 -17.62 2.29 -3.44
N ASP A 90 -18.29 1.39 -4.16
CA ASP A 90 -18.39 -0.02 -3.81
C ASP A 90 -17.08 -0.78 -4.13
N GLU A 91 -16.52 -0.59 -5.33
CA GLU A 91 -15.26 -1.24 -5.78
C GLU A 91 -13.98 -0.70 -5.08
N ALA A 92 -13.99 0.56 -4.64
CA ALA A 92 -12.91 1.13 -3.83
C ALA A 92 -12.88 0.52 -2.43
N THR A 93 -14.02 0.02 -1.95
CA THR A 93 -14.16 -0.69 -0.67
C THR A 93 -13.85 -2.18 -0.80
N GLU A 94 -13.74 -2.72 -2.02
CA GLU A 94 -13.35 -4.12 -2.30
C GLU A 94 -11.84 -4.37 -2.30
N VAL A 95 -11.01 -3.33 -2.19
CA VAL A 95 -9.56 -3.53 -2.05
C VAL A 95 -9.24 -3.93 -0.63
N ASN A 96 -8.78 -5.18 -0.46
CA ASN A 96 -8.28 -5.65 0.82
C ASN A 96 -6.82 -5.25 0.95
N VAL A 97 -6.49 -4.61 2.07
CA VAL A 97 -5.10 -4.33 2.39
C VAL A 97 -4.76 -4.74 3.82
N GLY A 98 -3.58 -5.31 3.95
CA GLY A 98 -3.02 -5.78 5.20
C GLY A 98 -1.60 -6.29 4.99
N THR A 99 -1.02 -6.82 6.07
CA THR A 99 0.32 -7.41 6.06
C THR A 99 0.34 -8.75 5.29
N MET A 100 1.50 -9.23 4.87
CA MET A 100 1.63 -10.55 4.23
C MET A 100 0.99 -11.70 5.04
N HIS A 101 1.01 -11.62 6.37
CA HIS A 101 0.37 -12.64 7.23
C HIS A 101 -1.15 -12.75 7.04
N THR A 102 -1.83 -11.65 6.72
CA THR A 102 -3.30 -11.62 6.60
C THR A 102 -3.80 -12.09 5.25
N PHE A 103 -2.89 -12.26 4.27
CA PHE A 103 -3.20 -12.76 2.93
C PHE A 103 -3.33 -14.29 2.87
N LYS A 104 -2.95 -15.01 3.94
CA LYS A 104 -3.06 -16.47 4.01
C LYS A 104 -4.52 -16.91 3.88
N GLY A 105 -4.78 -17.88 2.99
CA GLY A 105 -6.10 -18.50 2.84
C GLY A 105 -7.15 -17.67 2.07
N LEU A 106 -6.74 -16.53 1.49
CA LEU A 106 -7.59 -15.71 0.64
C LEU A 106 -7.14 -15.82 -0.82
N GLU A 107 -8.01 -15.53 -1.78
CA GLU A 107 -7.63 -15.41 -3.19
C GLU A 107 -8.09 -14.05 -3.72
N TYR A 108 -7.24 -13.43 -4.52
CA TYR A 108 -7.52 -12.14 -5.13
C TYR A 108 -7.36 -12.23 -6.63
N ARG A 109 -8.22 -11.52 -7.37
CA ARG A 109 -8.02 -11.33 -8.81
C ARG A 109 -6.67 -10.65 -9.07
N CYS A 110 -6.36 -9.58 -8.36
CA CYS A 110 -5.06 -8.92 -8.44
C CYS A 110 -4.48 -8.69 -7.05
N THR A 111 -3.16 -8.89 -6.88
CA THR A 111 -2.42 -8.58 -5.65
C THR A 111 -1.31 -7.60 -5.95
N ALA A 112 -1.13 -6.61 -5.07
CA ALA A 112 0.02 -5.71 -5.08
C ALA A 112 0.78 -5.85 -3.76
N VAL A 113 2.07 -6.22 -3.82
CA VAL A 113 2.96 -6.26 -2.67
C VAL A 113 3.88 -5.04 -2.74
N ILE A 114 3.68 -4.12 -1.81
CA ILE A 114 4.33 -2.81 -1.83
C ILE A 114 5.43 -2.75 -0.77
N GLY A 115 6.55 -2.11 -1.10
CA GLY A 115 7.64 -1.86 -0.14
C GLY A 115 8.53 -3.08 0.12
N VAL A 116 8.76 -3.93 -0.88
CA VAL A 116 9.58 -5.14 -0.78
C VAL A 116 11.08 -4.82 -0.91
N HIS A 117 11.59 -4.02 0.04
CA HIS A 117 12.99 -3.56 0.08
C HIS A 117 13.79 -4.24 1.21
N ASP A 118 15.12 -4.15 1.14
CA ASP A 118 16.10 -4.80 2.04
C ASP A 118 15.89 -4.52 3.53
N ARG A 119 15.44 -3.31 3.89
CA ARG A 119 15.17 -2.91 5.28
C ARG A 119 13.82 -3.36 5.84
N ALA A 120 12.90 -3.80 4.99
CA ALA A 120 11.56 -4.23 5.40
C ALA A 120 11.36 -5.73 5.27
N LEU A 121 12.04 -6.37 4.31
CA LEU A 121 11.91 -7.80 4.06
C LEU A 121 13.28 -8.41 3.71
N PRO A 122 13.78 -9.39 4.49
CA PRO A 122 13.19 -9.94 5.72
C PRO A 122 13.03 -8.89 6.82
N ASN A 123 11.96 -8.98 7.62
CA ASN A 123 11.78 -8.08 8.76
C ASN A 123 12.87 -8.34 9.81
N PRO A 124 13.76 -7.37 10.11
CA PRO A 124 14.86 -7.59 11.05
C PRO A 124 14.41 -8.00 12.46
N SER A 125 13.20 -7.62 12.87
CA SER A 125 12.66 -8.01 14.19
C SER A 125 12.11 -9.44 14.23
N ALA A 126 11.91 -10.07 13.07
CA ALA A 126 11.40 -11.43 12.94
C ALA A 126 12.51 -12.46 12.65
N VAL A 127 13.77 -12.01 12.53
CA VAL A 127 14.92 -12.85 12.20
C VAL A 127 15.91 -12.85 13.36
N THR A 128 16.17 -14.04 13.91
CA THR A 128 17.20 -14.26 14.92
C THR A 128 18.59 -13.97 14.33
N PRO A 129 19.49 -13.22 14.98
CA PRO A 129 20.84 -13.00 14.45
C PRO A 129 21.62 -14.32 14.32
N GLU A 130 22.41 -14.47 13.24
CA GLU A 130 23.12 -15.72 12.93
C GLU A 130 24.11 -16.12 14.06
N GLU A 131 24.72 -15.12 14.71
CA GLU A 131 25.64 -15.30 15.83
C GLU A 131 24.98 -15.83 17.11
N VAL A 132 23.66 -15.66 17.26
CA VAL A 132 22.89 -16.16 18.41
C VAL A 132 22.47 -17.60 18.17
N ASP A 133 21.86 -17.88 17.01
CA ASP A 133 21.45 -19.23 16.61
C ASP A 133 21.32 -19.32 15.08
N ARG A 134 22.27 -20.00 14.43
CA ARG A 134 22.29 -20.20 12.98
C ARG A 134 21.10 -21.02 12.48
N LEU A 135 20.70 -22.07 13.19
CA LEU A 135 19.60 -22.93 12.75
C LEU A 135 18.27 -22.17 12.80
N GLN A 136 18.07 -21.37 13.86
CA GLN A 136 16.90 -20.52 13.96
C GLN A 136 16.93 -19.39 12.93
N HIS A 137 18.07 -18.76 12.68
CA HIS A 137 18.24 -17.72 11.65
C HIS A 137 17.79 -18.22 10.26
N GLU A 138 18.27 -19.40 9.85
CA GLU A 138 17.89 -20.02 8.57
C GLU A 138 16.38 -20.32 8.51
N ALA A 139 15.79 -20.80 9.61
CA ALA A 139 14.36 -21.07 9.71
C ALA A 139 13.51 -19.78 9.62
N ASP A 140 13.94 -18.70 10.28
CA ASP A 140 13.26 -17.41 10.27
C ASP A 140 13.29 -16.78 8.87
N LEU A 141 14.46 -16.81 8.19
CA LEU A 141 14.58 -16.37 6.80
C LEU A 141 13.68 -17.17 5.86
N ALA A 142 13.63 -18.50 6.03
CA ALA A 142 12.73 -19.35 5.26
C ALA A 142 11.25 -19.00 5.51
N ALA A 143 10.87 -18.68 6.74
CA ALA A 143 9.51 -18.26 7.09
C ALA A 143 9.14 -16.92 6.45
N GLU A 144 10.01 -15.92 6.51
CA GLU A 144 9.81 -14.61 5.86
C GLU A 144 9.70 -14.73 4.33
N ARG A 145 10.53 -15.58 3.73
CA ARG A 145 10.45 -15.89 2.29
C ARG A 145 9.14 -16.58 1.92
N CYS A 146 8.67 -17.52 2.77
CA CYS A 146 7.38 -18.18 2.56
C CYS A 146 6.22 -17.19 2.63
N LEU A 147 6.30 -16.15 3.47
CA LEU A 147 5.26 -15.13 3.54
C LEU A 147 5.16 -14.30 2.26
N LEU A 148 6.30 -13.89 1.70
CA LEU A 148 6.34 -13.24 0.41
C LEU A 148 5.76 -14.13 -0.67
N PHE A 149 6.21 -15.39 -0.74
CA PHE A 149 5.72 -16.36 -1.71
C PHE A 149 4.21 -16.56 -1.60
N VAL A 150 3.69 -16.80 -0.38
CA VAL A 150 2.27 -17.02 -0.16
C VAL A 150 1.46 -15.80 -0.59
N THR A 151 1.92 -14.59 -0.29
CA THR A 151 1.25 -13.34 -0.66
C THR A 151 1.22 -13.16 -2.18
N CYS A 152 2.35 -13.33 -2.85
CA CYS A 152 2.46 -13.24 -4.30
C CYS A 152 1.56 -14.26 -5.01
N THR A 153 1.52 -15.50 -4.52
CA THR A 153 0.71 -16.59 -5.10
C THR A 153 -0.80 -16.46 -4.82
N ARG A 154 -1.25 -15.48 -4.03
CA ARG A 154 -2.68 -15.17 -3.91
C ARG A 154 -3.27 -14.46 -5.13
N ALA A 155 -2.43 -13.93 -6.02
CA ALA A 155 -2.86 -13.28 -7.25
C ALA A 155 -3.29 -14.32 -8.30
N ARG A 156 -4.52 -14.20 -8.81
CA ARG A 156 -5.04 -15.04 -9.90
C ARG A 156 -4.77 -14.45 -11.29
N ASP A 157 -5.11 -13.19 -11.49
CA ASP A 157 -5.10 -12.50 -12.78
C ASP A 157 -3.86 -11.59 -12.92
N GLY A 158 -3.34 -11.03 -11.82
CA GLY A 158 -2.19 -10.13 -11.87
C GLY A 158 -1.48 -9.89 -10.53
N LEU A 159 -0.15 -9.88 -10.58
CA LEU A 159 0.73 -9.58 -9.45
C LEU A 159 1.56 -8.32 -9.75
N TYR A 160 1.59 -7.40 -8.80
CA TYR A 160 2.50 -6.26 -8.80
C TYR A 160 3.39 -6.31 -7.57
N VAL A 161 4.69 -6.06 -7.74
CA VAL A 161 5.66 -5.98 -6.64
C VAL A 161 6.47 -4.70 -6.81
N SER A 162 6.60 -3.92 -5.74
CA SER A 162 7.41 -2.70 -5.75
C SER A 162 8.36 -2.62 -4.56
N TRP A 163 9.43 -1.85 -4.72
CA TRP A 163 10.41 -1.53 -3.69
C TRP A 163 10.94 -0.11 -3.89
N ALA A 164 11.51 0.47 -2.84
CA ALA A 164 12.19 1.75 -2.89
C ALA A 164 13.64 1.58 -2.40
N GLY A 165 14.60 2.14 -3.13
CA GLY A 165 16.02 1.93 -2.84
C GLY A 165 16.47 0.52 -3.24
N GLN A 166 17.07 -0.23 -2.31
CA GLN A 166 17.56 -1.57 -2.58
C GLN A 166 16.42 -2.60 -2.47
N PRO A 167 16.25 -3.47 -3.47
CA PRO A 167 15.26 -4.54 -3.39
C PRO A 167 15.58 -5.50 -2.23
N SER A 168 14.56 -6.18 -1.72
CA SER A 168 14.75 -7.29 -0.79
C SER A 168 15.71 -8.33 -1.39
N PRO A 169 16.60 -8.95 -0.58
CA PRO A 169 17.43 -10.06 -1.05
C PRO A 169 16.59 -11.18 -1.68
N PHE A 170 15.36 -11.40 -1.20
CA PHE A 170 14.45 -12.40 -1.77
C PHE A 170 14.04 -12.09 -3.21
N LEU A 171 13.94 -10.81 -3.59
CA LEU A 171 13.67 -10.41 -4.96
C LEU A 171 14.90 -10.58 -5.85
N VAL A 172 16.08 -10.20 -5.34
CA VAL A 172 17.35 -10.35 -6.07
C VAL A 172 17.62 -11.82 -6.40
N GLU A 173 17.43 -12.71 -5.42
CA GLU A 173 17.55 -14.16 -5.60
C GLU A 173 16.54 -14.71 -6.63
N ALA A 174 15.35 -14.13 -6.70
CA ALA A 174 14.33 -14.47 -7.69
C ALA A 174 14.60 -13.88 -9.10
N GLY A 175 15.70 -13.14 -9.27
CA GLY A 175 16.05 -12.45 -10.53
C GLY A 175 15.32 -11.13 -10.75
N CYS A 176 14.61 -10.63 -9.74
CA CYS A 176 13.95 -9.33 -9.76
C CYS A 176 14.87 -8.28 -9.11
N GLY A 177 15.57 -7.46 -9.90
CA GLY A 177 16.42 -6.39 -9.34
C GLY A 177 17.65 -6.00 -10.15
N THR A 178 17.99 -6.72 -11.23
CA THR A 178 19.02 -6.29 -12.18
C THR A 178 18.40 -5.38 -13.23
N THR A 179 18.52 -4.06 -13.02
CA THR A 179 18.59 -3.09 -14.11
C THR A 179 20.02 -2.59 -14.19
#